data_AF-A0ABD1DKX2-F1
#
_entry.id   AF-A0ABD1DKX2-F1
#
_cell.length_a   1.000
_cell.length_b   1.000
_cell.length_c   1.000
_cell.angle_alpha   90.00
_cell.angle_beta   90.00
_cell.angle_gamma   90.00
#
_symmetry.space_group_name_H-M   'P 1'
#
loop_
_entity.id
_entity.type
_entity.pdbx_description
1 polymer ?
#
loop_
_entity_poly.entity_id
_entity_poly.type
_entity_poly.pdbx_seq_one_letter_code
_entity_poly.pdbx_strand_id
1 'polypeptide(L)'
;MNRLLLGAFVVATMFKTATAIDCYVCNATDSSTPFQCSEWFERFDSPDIKPQDCSNVYGAKYCIKHIGRFEGGIGAKRYCSSRDLGNYCNYVRNPGDQIEYRSCIYTCGTDGCNGGQRTTLSVVALLLAAVAWVAAARL
;
A
#
# COMPACT_ATOMS: atom_id res chain seq x y z
N MET A 1 17.52 -39.91 2.39
CA MET A 1 16.53 -39.31 1.47
C MET A 1 15.80 -38.11 2.07
N ASN A 2 15.17 -38.23 3.25
CA ASN A 2 14.39 -37.14 3.87
C ASN A 2 15.15 -35.85 4.21
N ARG A 3 16.43 -35.92 4.62
CA ARG A 3 17.23 -34.73 4.97
C ARG A 3 17.62 -33.87 3.77
N LEU A 4 17.89 -34.49 2.63
CA LEU A 4 18.19 -33.80 1.37
C LEU A 4 16.94 -33.12 0.80
N LEU A 5 15.77 -33.78 0.91
CA LEU A 5 14.48 -33.21 0.51
C LEU A 5 14.07 -32.03 1.40
N LEU A 6 14.27 -32.13 2.72
CA LEU A 6 14.06 -31.01 3.65
C LEU A 6 15.01 -29.85 3.34
N GLY A 7 16.29 -30.14 3.08
CA GLY A 7 17.27 -29.12 2.69
C GLY A 7 16.89 -28.41 1.39
N ALA A 8 16.45 -29.16 0.37
CA ALA A 8 16.00 -28.60 -0.90
C ALA A 8 14.73 -27.73 -0.74
N PHE A 9 13.78 -28.14 0.11
CA PHE A 9 12.57 -27.35 0.40
C PHE A 9 12.89 -26.04 1.14
N VAL A 10 13.84 -26.07 2.08
CA VAL A 10 14.32 -24.85 2.77
C VAL A 10 15.02 -23.92 1.79
N VAL A 11 15.90 -24.42 0.92
CA VAL A 11 16.57 -23.61 -0.11
C VAL A 11 15.59 -23.03 -1.12
N ALA A 12 14.57 -23.78 -1.54
CA ALA A 12 13.55 -23.32 -2.48
C ALA A 12 12.73 -22.14 -1.93
N THR A 13 12.46 -22.08 -0.62
CA THR A 13 11.74 -20.95 0.00
C THR A 13 12.60 -19.70 0.19
N MET A 14 13.93 -19.79 0.04
CA MET A 14 14.81 -18.61 0.08
C MET A 14 14.84 -17.83 -1.25
N PHE A 15 14.39 -18.41 -2.36
CA PHE A 15 14.29 -17.71 -3.64
C PHE A 15 13.00 -16.88 -3.68
N LYS A 16 13.08 -15.60 -3.28
CA LYS A 16 12.04 -14.62 -3.62
C LYS A 16 12.16 -14.26 -5.10
N THR A 17 11.17 -14.63 -5.91
CA THR A 17 11.00 -14.05 -7.25
C THR A 17 10.78 -12.55 -7.10
N ALA A 18 11.63 -11.74 -7.72
CA ALA A 18 11.47 -10.29 -7.76
C ALA A 18 10.52 -9.90 -8.89
N THR A 19 9.24 -10.20 -8.73
CA THR A 19 8.20 -9.54 -9.51
C THR A 19 8.03 -8.13 -8.97
N ALA A 20 7.82 -7.14 -9.83
CA ALA A 20 7.38 -5.83 -9.38
C ALA A 20 6.03 -5.99 -8.66
N ILE A 21 5.78 -5.17 -7.64
CA ILE A 21 4.49 -5.17 -6.94
C ILE A 21 3.42 -4.46 -7.77
N ASP A 22 2.15 -4.71 -7.46
CA ASP A 22 1.02 -3.99 -8.07
C ASP A 22 0.52 -2.88 -7.15
N CYS A 23 0.34 -1.66 -7.67
CA CYS A 23 -0.12 -0.52 -6.87
C CYS A 23 -1.28 0.20 -7.55
N TYR A 24 -2.14 0.85 -6.77
CA TYR A 24 -3.04 1.85 -7.36
C TYR A 24 -2.22 3.02 -7.88
N VAL A 25 -2.46 3.43 -9.13
CA VAL A 25 -1.78 4.56 -9.78
C VAL A 25 -2.84 5.52 -10.30
N CYS A 26 -2.92 6.72 -9.73
CA CYS A 26 -3.91 7.74 -10.12
C CYS A 26 -3.59 9.13 -9.58
N ASN A 27 -4.30 10.12 -10.10
CA ASN A 27 -4.28 11.50 -9.63
C ASN A 27 -5.72 12.04 -9.49
N ALA A 28 -6.05 12.65 -8.35
CA ALA A 28 -7.35 13.26 -8.10
C ALA A 28 -7.71 14.40 -9.07
N THR A 29 -6.71 15.02 -9.69
CA THR A 29 -6.90 16.12 -10.66
C THR A 29 -6.96 15.64 -12.11
N ASP A 30 -6.99 14.32 -12.35
CA ASP A 30 -7.12 13.76 -13.69
C ASP A 30 -8.54 14.00 -14.23
N SER A 31 -8.63 14.66 -15.38
CA SER A 31 -9.89 14.96 -16.06
C SER A 31 -10.43 13.80 -16.89
N SER A 32 -9.61 12.78 -17.18
CA SER A 32 -10.00 11.62 -17.99
C SER A 32 -10.76 10.56 -17.18
N THR A 33 -10.42 10.40 -15.91
CA THR A 33 -11.09 9.50 -14.96
C THR A 33 -11.51 10.26 -13.70
N PRO A 34 -12.39 11.27 -13.85
CA PRO A 34 -12.70 12.19 -12.76
C PRO A 34 -13.29 11.45 -11.55
N PHE A 35 -12.94 11.93 -10.36
CA PHE A 35 -13.42 11.46 -9.06
C PHE A 35 -12.95 10.09 -8.57
N GLN A 36 -12.29 9.27 -9.39
CA GLN A 36 -11.91 7.91 -8.97
C GLN A 36 -10.73 7.85 -7.98
N CYS A 37 -9.88 8.89 -7.94
CA CYS A 37 -8.70 8.94 -7.08
C CYS A 37 -8.95 9.75 -5.79
N SER A 38 -9.91 9.32 -4.98
CA SER A 38 -10.19 9.92 -3.66
C SER A 38 -9.17 9.49 -2.60
N GLU A 39 -9.16 10.17 -1.44
CA GLU A 39 -8.40 9.71 -0.28
C GLU A 39 -8.81 8.30 0.16
N TRP A 40 -10.11 8.00 0.13
CA TRP A 40 -10.68 6.72 0.52
C TRP A 40 -11.57 6.19 -0.59
N PHE A 41 -11.30 4.98 -1.07
CA PHE A 41 -12.12 4.35 -2.11
C PHE A 41 -13.51 3.92 -1.60
N GLU A 42 -13.73 3.87 -0.28
CA GLU A 42 -15.01 3.51 0.36
C GLU A 42 -16.19 4.41 -0.06
N ARG A 43 -15.94 5.58 -0.67
CA ARG A 43 -17.00 6.40 -1.26
C ARG A 43 -17.64 5.75 -2.50
N PHE A 44 -17.03 4.71 -3.06
CA PHE A 44 -17.49 3.99 -4.23
C PHE A 44 -17.85 2.56 -3.81
N ASP A 45 -19.09 2.14 -4.09
CA ASP A 45 -19.51 0.74 -3.88
C ASP A 45 -18.64 -0.24 -4.68
N SER A 46 -18.08 0.24 -5.79
CA SER A 46 -17.10 -0.45 -6.63
C SER A 46 -16.18 0.57 -7.34
N PRO A 47 -15.00 0.90 -6.81
CA PRO A 47 -14.05 1.75 -7.54
C PRO A 47 -13.56 1.03 -8.81
N ASP A 48 -13.65 1.66 -9.99
CA ASP A 48 -13.21 1.02 -11.25
C ASP A 48 -11.69 0.94 -11.37
N ILE A 49 -10.97 1.75 -10.58
CA ILE A 49 -9.52 1.70 -10.51
C ILE A 49 -9.06 0.38 -9.88
N LYS A 50 -8.07 -0.25 -10.52
CA LYS A 50 -7.42 -1.47 -10.03
C LYS A 50 -5.93 -1.22 -9.82
N PRO A 51 -5.26 -2.01 -8.97
CA PRO A 51 -3.81 -2.03 -8.93
C PRO A 51 -3.23 -2.31 -10.32
N GLN A 52 -2.16 -1.61 -10.67
CA GLN A 52 -1.43 -1.73 -11.92
C GLN A 52 -0.01 -2.19 -11.63
N ASP A 53 0.55 -2.93 -12.57
CA ASP A 53 1.93 -3.41 -12.53
C ASP A 53 2.93 -2.25 -12.46
N CYS A 54 3.83 -2.31 -11.49
CA CYS A 54 4.85 -1.29 -11.25
C CYS A 54 6.18 -1.55 -11.96
N SER A 55 6.27 -2.48 -12.92
CA SER A 55 7.52 -2.81 -13.62
C SER A 55 8.08 -1.64 -14.43
N ASN A 56 7.23 -0.65 -14.76
CA ASN A 56 7.63 0.60 -15.37
C ASN A 56 8.49 1.49 -14.45
N VAL A 57 8.55 1.21 -13.14
CA VAL A 57 9.41 1.87 -12.17
C VAL A 57 10.53 0.91 -11.75
N TYR A 58 11.77 1.28 -12.09
CA TYR A 58 12.94 0.45 -11.78
C TYR A 58 13.05 0.17 -10.27
N GLY A 59 13.02 -1.12 -9.91
CA GLY A 59 13.14 -1.56 -8.52
C GLY A 59 11.95 -1.18 -7.64
N ALA A 60 10.76 -1.01 -8.23
CA ALA A 60 9.54 -0.74 -7.48
C ALA A 60 9.27 -1.82 -6.42
N LYS A 61 9.17 -1.38 -5.17
CA LYS A 61 8.94 -2.23 -3.98
C LYS A 61 7.93 -1.62 -3.01
N TYR A 62 7.46 -0.41 -3.29
CA TYR A 62 6.56 0.34 -2.42
C TYR A 62 5.44 0.99 -3.21
N CYS A 63 4.24 0.94 -2.66
CA CYS A 63 3.11 1.75 -3.11
C CYS A 63 3.03 3.01 -2.25
N ILE A 64 2.87 4.15 -2.90
CA ILE A 64 2.72 5.44 -2.22
C ILE A 64 1.29 5.93 -2.37
N LYS A 65 0.72 6.43 -1.27
CA LYS A 65 -0.47 7.31 -1.26
C LYS A 65 -0.03 8.66 -0.71
N HIS A 66 -0.11 9.68 -1.56
CA HIS A 66 0.21 11.06 -1.21
C HIS A 66 -1.08 11.88 -1.23
N ILE A 67 -1.44 12.46 -0.09
CA ILE A 67 -2.51 13.44 0.02
C ILE A 67 -1.89 14.82 0.08
N GLY A 68 -2.35 15.76 -0.73
CA GLY A 68 -1.81 17.12 -0.74
C GLY A 68 -2.35 17.97 -1.88
N ARG A 69 -1.67 19.09 -2.12
CA ARG A 69 -1.93 19.97 -3.25
C ARG A 69 -0.96 19.64 -4.38
N PHE A 70 -1.50 19.40 -5.56
CA PHE A 70 -0.80 19.13 -6.82
C PHE A 70 -1.13 20.22 -7.84
N GLU A 71 -0.45 20.21 -9.00
CA GLU A 71 -0.52 21.22 -10.06
C GLU A 71 -1.96 21.60 -10.50
N GLY A 72 -2.94 20.72 -10.29
CA GLY A 72 -4.36 20.93 -10.64
C GLY A 72 -5.35 20.99 -9.48
N GLY A 73 -4.93 21.00 -8.21
CA GLY A 73 -5.85 21.02 -7.07
C GLY A 73 -5.42 20.19 -5.85
N ILE A 74 -6.35 19.99 -4.92
CA ILE A 74 -6.12 19.22 -3.68
C ILE A 74 -6.75 17.84 -3.84
N GLY A 75 -6.01 16.79 -3.49
CA GLY A 75 -6.57 15.44 -3.49
C GLY A 75 -5.54 14.37 -3.18
N ALA A 76 -5.82 13.15 -3.64
CA ALA A 76 -4.90 12.02 -3.54
C ALA A 76 -4.14 11.82 -4.85
N LYS A 77 -2.87 11.47 -4.73
CA LYS A 77 -2.04 10.93 -5.80
C LYS A 77 -1.45 9.62 -5.34
N ARG A 78 -1.51 8.60 -6.19
CA ARG A 78 -1.00 7.27 -5.90
C ARG A 78 -0.05 6.83 -7.00
N TYR A 79 1.06 6.20 -6.61
CA TYR A 79 2.13 5.83 -7.54
C TYR A 79 3.04 4.75 -6.96
N CYS A 80 3.76 4.07 -7.85
CA CYS A 80 4.81 3.11 -7.51
C CYS A 80 6.12 3.80 -7.14
N SER A 81 6.87 3.25 -6.20
CA SER A 81 8.17 3.76 -5.76
C SER A 81 9.16 2.64 -5.49
N SER A 82 10.43 2.90 -5.79
CA SER A 82 11.55 2.04 -5.38
C SER A 82 12.06 2.35 -3.98
N ARG A 83 11.56 3.42 -3.36
CA ARG A 83 11.98 3.90 -2.04
C ARG A 83 10.80 4.05 -1.10
N ASP A 84 11.05 3.75 0.17
CA ASP A 84 10.15 4.10 1.26
C ASP A 84 10.22 5.61 1.48
N LEU A 85 9.08 6.28 1.38
CA LEU A 85 8.96 7.73 1.59
C LEU A 85 8.48 8.07 3.00
N GLY A 86 8.31 7.06 3.86
CA GLY A 86 7.83 7.17 5.22
C GLY A 86 6.31 7.17 5.33
N ASN A 87 5.85 7.45 6.54
CA ASN A 87 4.45 7.53 6.92
C ASN A 87 4.26 8.74 7.84
N TYR A 88 3.89 9.89 7.28
CA TYR A 88 3.78 11.13 8.04
C TYR A 88 2.76 12.09 7.43
N CYS A 89 2.29 13.05 8.24
CA CYS A 89 1.45 14.15 7.81
C CYS A 89 1.98 15.46 8.37
N ASN A 90 2.14 16.46 7.51
CA ASN A 90 2.56 17.81 7.89
C ASN A 90 1.57 18.85 7.35
N TYR A 91 1.47 19.98 8.03
CA TYR A 91 0.81 21.15 7.49
C TYR A 91 1.82 21.95 6.65
N VAL A 92 1.48 22.17 5.39
CA VAL A 92 2.36 22.82 4.41
C VAL A 92 1.66 24.05 3.86
N ARG A 93 2.39 25.16 3.83
CA ARG A 93 1.98 26.39 3.16
C ARG A 93 2.85 26.59 1.93
N ASN A 94 2.26 26.45 0.74
CA ASN A 94 3.01 26.74 -0.48
C ASN A 94 3.13 28.26 -0.69
N PRO A 95 4.24 28.73 -1.29
CA PRO A 95 4.36 30.13 -1.68
C PRO A 95 3.17 30.58 -2.53
N GLY A 96 2.49 31.65 -2.10
CA GLY A 96 1.31 32.19 -2.77
C GLY A 96 -0.03 31.74 -2.17
N ASP A 97 -0.05 30.73 -1.30
CA ASP A 97 -1.29 30.27 -0.67
C ASP A 97 -1.59 31.04 0.63
N GLN A 98 -2.86 31.41 0.80
CA GLN A 98 -3.36 32.07 2.02
C GLN A 98 -3.74 31.08 3.13
N ILE A 99 -3.72 29.78 2.83
CA ILE A 99 -4.11 28.71 3.75
C ILE A 99 -3.06 27.60 3.78
N GLU A 100 -3.02 26.88 4.89
CA GLU A 100 -2.19 25.68 5.07
C GLU A 100 -2.98 24.43 4.71
N TYR A 101 -2.29 23.45 4.13
CA TYR A 101 -2.89 22.17 3.76
C TYR A 101 -2.22 21.03 4.51
N ARG A 102 -3.02 20.06 4.94
CA ARG A 102 -2.51 18.80 5.47
C ARG A 102 -2.00 17.94 4.30
N SER A 103 -0.69 17.81 4.19
CA SER A 103 -0.02 16.92 3.25
C SER A 103 0.40 15.63 3.97
N CYS A 104 -0.03 14.48 3.49
CA CYS A 104 0.29 13.17 4.07
C CYS A 104 0.98 12.27 3.05
N ILE A 105 2.02 11.58 3.48
CA ILE A 105 2.66 10.49 2.74
C ILE A 105 2.37 9.19 3.50
N TYR A 106 1.91 8.19 2.76
CA TYR A 106 1.76 6.82 3.23
C TYR A 106 2.51 5.87 2.29
N THR A 107 3.37 5.04 2.86
CA THR A 107 4.16 4.02 2.17
C THR A 107 3.81 2.64 2.71
N CYS A 108 3.60 1.69 1.80
CA CYS A 108 3.39 0.29 2.11
C CYS A 108 4.03 -0.61 1.03
N GLY A 109 4.26 -1.89 1.32
CA GLY A 109 5.09 -2.78 0.50
C GLY A 109 4.41 -4.07 0.01
N THR A 110 3.09 -4.08 -0.08
CA THR A 110 2.31 -5.23 -0.58
C THR A 110 1.38 -4.79 -1.70
N ASP A 111 0.91 -5.73 -2.53
CA ASP A 111 0.06 -5.40 -3.66
C ASP A 111 -1.22 -4.66 -3.23
N GLY A 112 -1.55 -3.57 -3.92
CA GLY A 112 -2.75 -2.75 -3.72
C GLY A 112 -2.83 -2.03 -2.36
N CYS A 113 -1.79 -2.04 -1.53
CA CYS A 113 -1.88 -1.55 -0.15
C CYS A 113 -2.16 -0.04 -0.04
N ASN A 114 -1.86 0.75 -1.07
CA ASN A 114 -2.09 2.20 -1.08
C ASN A 114 -3.55 2.59 -1.39
N GLY A 115 -4.50 1.63 -1.41
CA GLY A 115 -5.92 1.91 -1.64
C GLY A 115 -6.58 2.73 -0.53
N GLY A 116 -6.07 2.66 0.70
CA GLY A 116 -6.62 3.37 1.86
C GLY A 116 -7.52 2.50 2.74
N GLN A 117 -7.42 1.18 2.68
CA GLN A 117 -8.15 0.36 3.64
C GLN A 117 -7.58 0.51 5.06
N ARG A 118 -8.49 0.68 6.02
CA ARG A 118 -8.19 0.52 7.45
C ARG A 118 -7.65 -0.89 7.66
N THR A 119 -6.61 -1.03 8.48
CA THR A 119 -6.17 -2.34 8.97
C THR A 119 -7.35 -3.02 9.66
N THR A 120 -7.99 -3.97 8.97
CA THR A 120 -8.96 -4.87 9.59
C THR A 120 -8.16 -5.92 10.32
N LEU A 121 -8.38 -6.05 11.63
CA LEU A 121 -7.80 -7.18 12.38
C LEU A 121 -8.35 -8.46 11.76
N SER A 122 -7.47 -9.32 11.24
CA SER A 122 -7.89 -10.61 10.74
C SER A 122 -8.41 -11.45 11.89
N VAL A 123 -9.72 -11.72 11.90
CA VAL A 123 -10.38 -12.58 12.89
C VAL A 123 -9.72 -13.96 12.90
N VAL A 124 -9.26 -14.45 11.75
CA VAL A 124 -8.53 -15.72 11.63
C VAL A 124 -7.19 -15.67 12.37
N ALA A 125 -6.45 -14.57 12.27
CA ALA A 125 -5.17 -14.40 13.00
C ALA A 125 -5.39 -14.36 14.52
N LEU A 126 -6.47 -13.70 14.99
CA LEU A 126 -6.86 -13.71 16.40
C LEU A 126 -7.22 -15.12 16.89
N LEU A 127 -7.99 -15.88 16.10
CA LEU A 127 -8.37 -17.25 16.45
C LEU A 127 -7.15 -18.18 16.51
N LEU A 128 -6.22 -18.07 15.57
CA LEU A 128 -4.98 -18.85 15.60
C LEU A 128 -4.08 -18.50 16.80
N ALA A 129 -3.97 -17.22 17.15
CA ALA A 129 -3.26 -16.79 18.34
C ALA A 129 -3.92 -17.34 19.62
N ALA A 130 -5.25 -17.33 19.70
CA ALA A 130 -5.99 -17.89 20.83
C ALA A 130 -5.80 -19.41 20.96
N VAL A 131 -5.85 -20.16 19.86
CA VAL A 131 -5.62 -21.61 19.86
C VAL A 131 -4.19 -21.94 20.28
N ALA A 132 -3.19 -21.19 19.79
CA ALA A 132 -1.79 -21.38 20.18
C ALA A 132 -1.58 -21.10 21.68
N TRP A 133 -2.23 -20.06 22.22
CA TRP A 133 -2.21 -19.74 23.65
C TRP A 133 -2.81 -20.86 24.51
N VAL A 134 -3.98 -21.38 24.12
CA VAL A 134 -4.63 -22.49 24.83
C VAL A 134 -3.80 -23.77 24.77
N ALA A 135 -3.16 -24.06 23.64
CA ALA A 135 -2.29 -25.22 23.49
C ALA A 135 -1.02 -25.09 24.36
N ALA A 136 -0.43 -23.90 24.43
CA ALA A 136 0.75 -23.63 25.26
C ALA A 136 0.45 -23.62 26.77
N ALA A 137 -0.75 -23.19 27.18
CA ALA A 137 -1.18 -23.18 28.57
C ALA A 137 -1.60 -24.57 29.11
N ARG A 138 -1.63 -25.60 28.24
CA ARG A 138 -1.95 -26.99 28.59
C ARG A 138 -0.71 -27.90 28.64
N LEU A 139 0.49 -27.34 28.46
CA LEU A 139 1.80 -27.95 28.73
C LEU A 139 2.37 -27.36 30.02
#